data_AF-A0A3R7Q087-F1
#
_entry.id   AF-A0A3R7Q087-F1
#
_cell.length_a   1.000
_cell.length_b   1.000
_cell.length_c   1.000
_cell.angle_alpha   90.00
_cell.angle_beta   90.00
_cell.angle_gamma   90.00
#
_symmetry.space_group_name_H-M   'P 1'
#
loop_
_entity.id
_entity.type
_entity.pdbx_description
1 polymer ?
#
loop_
_entity_poly.entity_id
_entity_poly.type
_entity_poly.pdbx_seq_one_letter_code
_entity_poly.pdbx_strand_id
1 'polypeptide(L)'
;MSEVIETWELCVFACQAVTSRELLLGQTTTVSLPAAGIEALYCSHPHVKVERREGAYLLRLRPPEVGTQQLLLHALTNHHLAKTLLTVPTVYPTPTYTQTLEFSLADTAAPIFRRLQFVHRGAREEVFAVHHNYSYQLRVTPKQFALAPGDTQFIALQLDMLSLPEGQMEGRWPMWIFINNADDRTVESYLLHVVLRAHRVLHDMA
;
A
#
# COMPACT_ATOMS: atom_id res chain seq x y z
N MET A 1 49.02 -15.26 -1.62
CA MET A 1 47.65 -14.74 -1.59
C MET A 1 46.74 -15.93 -1.84
N SER A 2 45.98 -16.38 -0.83
CA SER A 2 45.03 -17.48 -0.99
C SER A 2 43.70 -16.92 -1.50
N GLU A 3 43.31 -17.29 -2.71
CA GLU A 3 41.98 -16.99 -3.24
C GLU A 3 40.95 -17.78 -2.42
N VAL A 4 40.08 -17.06 -1.71
CA VAL A 4 38.92 -17.65 -1.05
C VAL A 4 37.87 -17.88 -2.13
N ILE A 5 37.67 -19.13 -2.50
CA ILE A 5 36.56 -19.54 -3.37
C ILE A 5 35.31 -19.54 -2.47
N GLU A 6 34.41 -18.60 -2.71
CA GLU A 6 33.13 -18.53 -2.01
C GLU A 6 32.22 -19.62 -2.57
N THR A 7 32.13 -20.73 -1.83
CA THR A 7 31.26 -21.85 -2.18
C THR A 7 29.85 -21.57 -1.66
N TRP A 8 28.89 -21.41 -2.55
CA TRP A 8 27.48 -21.26 -2.20
C TRP A 8 26.77 -22.61 -2.38
N GLU A 9 26.11 -23.10 -1.33
CA GLU A 9 25.22 -24.26 -1.43
C GLU A 9 23.78 -23.81 -1.71
N LEU A 10 23.22 -24.23 -2.85
CA LEU A 10 21.81 -24.03 -3.17
C LEU A 10 20.97 -25.17 -2.58
N CYS A 11 20.34 -24.92 -1.44
CA CYS A 11 19.39 -25.86 -0.84
C CYS A 11 17.99 -25.70 -1.46
N VAL A 12 17.64 -26.59 -2.39
CA VAL A 12 16.28 -26.68 -2.96
C VAL A 12 15.41 -27.55 -2.06
N PHE A 13 14.38 -26.98 -1.46
CA PHE A 13 13.40 -27.71 -0.66
C PHE A 13 12.10 -27.88 -1.44
N ALA A 14 11.53 -29.10 -1.41
CA ALA A 14 10.16 -29.28 -1.85
C ALA A 14 9.24 -28.44 -0.95
N CYS A 15 8.46 -27.54 -1.56
CA CYS A 15 7.46 -26.74 -0.86
C CYS A 15 6.11 -26.86 -1.58
N GLN A 16 5.03 -26.76 -0.82
CA GLN A 16 3.72 -26.56 -1.42
C GLN A 16 3.63 -25.11 -1.90
N ALA A 17 3.17 -24.90 -3.14
CA ALA A 17 2.95 -23.57 -3.68
C ALA A 17 1.45 -23.27 -3.72
N VAL A 18 1.02 -22.17 -3.11
CA VAL A 18 -0.37 -21.73 -3.08
C VAL A 18 -0.44 -20.25 -3.45
N THR A 19 -1.53 -19.85 -4.11
CA THR A 19 -1.77 -18.45 -4.48
C THR A 19 -2.99 -17.95 -3.71
N SER A 20 -2.87 -16.80 -3.05
CA SER A 20 -4.01 -16.17 -2.39
C SER A 20 -4.91 -15.46 -3.40
N ARG A 21 -6.10 -15.05 -2.94
CA ARG A 21 -6.83 -13.97 -3.62
C ARG A 21 -6.01 -12.69 -3.69
N GLU A 22 -6.40 -11.78 -4.56
CA GLU A 22 -5.83 -10.43 -4.63
C GLU A 22 -6.01 -9.68 -3.31
N LEU A 23 -4.92 -9.06 -2.87
CA LEU A 23 -4.93 -8.10 -1.78
C LEU A 23 -4.92 -6.69 -2.36
N LEU A 24 -5.57 -5.77 -1.64
CA LEU A 24 -5.57 -4.37 -2.05
C LEU A 24 -4.44 -3.63 -1.35
N LEU A 25 -3.69 -2.84 -2.12
CA LEU A 25 -2.72 -1.92 -1.57
C LEU A 25 -3.41 -0.95 -0.61
N GLY A 26 -2.70 -0.57 0.46
CA GLY A 26 -3.13 0.48 1.37
C GLY A 26 -3.91 -0.02 2.58
N GLN A 27 -4.27 -1.30 2.67
CA GLN A 27 -4.95 -1.87 3.84
C GLN A 27 -4.29 -3.15 4.36
N THR A 28 -4.47 -3.42 5.65
CA THR A 28 -4.11 -4.71 6.22
C THR A 28 -5.19 -5.75 5.93
N THR A 29 -4.81 -6.85 5.27
CA THR A 29 -5.68 -8.02 5.09
C THR A 29 -5.29 -9.12 6.06
N THR A 30 -6.29 -9.70 6.73
CA THR A 30 -6.08 -10.88 7.58
C THR A 30 -6.43 -12.15 6.79
N VAL A 31 -5.49 -13.09 6.71
CA VAL A 31 -5.72 -14.45 6.20
C VAL A 31 -5.72 -15.41 7.38
N SER A 32 -6.79 -16.17 7.53
CA SER A 32 -6.89 -17.20 8.58
C SER A 32 -6.44 -18.54 8.03
N LEU A 33 -5.55 -19.20 8.77
CA LEU A 33 -5.06 -20.54 8.50
C LEU A 33 -5.47 -21.47 9.65
N PRO A 34 -5.95 -22.69 9.37
CA PRO A 34 -6.27 -23.65 10.43
C PRO A 34 -5.01 -24.00 11.23
N ALA A 35 -5.12 -24.07 12.56
CA ALA A 35 -4.00 -24.43 13.44
C ALA A 35 -3.93 -25.92 13.76
N ALA A 36 -4.86 -26.74 13.26
CA ALA A 36 -4.91 -28.17 13.53
C ALA A 36 -3.61 -28.86 13.09
N GLY A 37 -2.94 -29.52 14.02
CA GLY A 37 -1.67 -30.22 13.76
C GLY A 37 -0.44 -29.32 13.59
N ILE A 38 -0.57 -28.00 13.74
CA ILE A 38 0.53 -27.03 13.64
C ILE A 38 0.92 -26.57 15.05
N GLU A 39 2.16 -26.84 15.44
CA GLU A 39 2.73 -26.45 16.73
C GLU A 39 3.15 -24.97 16.74
N ALA A 40 3.77 -24.54 15.64
CA ALA A 40 4.22 -23.18 15.42
C ALA A 40 4.15 -22.81 13.92
N LEU A 41 3.82 -21.56 13.63
CA LEU A 41 3.86 -20.99 12.28
C LEU A 41 4.71 -19.72 12.28
N TYR A 42 5.58 -19.59 11.28
CA TYR A 42 6.48 -18.47 11.12
C TYR A 42 6.53 -18.00 9.67
N CYS A 43 6.68 -16.69 9.48
CA CYS A 43 7.00 -16.04 8.21
C CYS A 43 8.06 -14.97 8.48
N SER A 44 9.15 -14.96 7.72
CA SER A 44 10.25 -14.00 7.89
C SER A 44 10.00 -12.65 7.21
N HIS A 45 8.90 -12.51 6.47
CA HIS A 45 8.65 -11.31 5.70
C HIS A 45 8.25 -10.13 6.60
N PRO A 46 8.90 -8.95 6.50
CA PRO A 46 8.77 -7.85 7.47
C PRO A 46 7.37 -7.23 7.52
N HIS A 47 6.60 -7.35 6.43
CA HIS A 47 5.23 -6.85 6.32
C HIS A 47 4.15 -7.91 6.68
N VAL A 48 4.56 -9.02 7.29
CA VAL A 48 3.68 -10.11 7.70
C VAL A 48 3.79 -10.32 9.20
N LYS A 49 2.66 -10.19 9.89
CA LYS A 49 2.56 -10.54 11.31
C LYS A 49 1.76 -11.82 11.47
N VAL A 50 2.36 -12.83 12.10
CA VAL A 50 1.69 -14.08 12.45
C VAL A 50 1.15 -13.97 13.87
N GLU A 51 -0.15 -14.18 14.06
CA GLU A 51 -0.80 -14.20 15.37
C GLU A 51 -1.49 -15.55 15.59
N ARG A 52 -1.31 -16.15 16.78
CA ARG A 52 -2.06 -17.36 17.16
C ARG A 52 -3.37 -16.94 17.82
N ARG A 53 -4.48 -17.53 17.38
CA ARG A 53 -5.82 -17.44 17.98
C ARG A 53 -6.35 -18.85 18.23
N GLU A 54 -7.40 -18.98 19.03
CA GLU A 54 -8.03 -20.29 19.28
C GLU A 54 -8.38 -20.98 17.95
N GLY A 55 -7.77 -22.14 17.70
CA GLY A 55 -8.00 -22.95 16.50
C GLY A 55 -7.39 -22.43 15.19
N ALA A 56 -6.72 -21.27 15.16
CA ALA A 56 -6.21 -20.68 13.91
C ALA A 56 -4.93 -19.84 14.08
N TYR A 57 -4.17 -19.74 12.99
CA TYR A 57 -3.15 -18.71 12.81
C TYR A 57 -3.70 -17.61 11.91
N LEU A 58 -3.49 -16.36 12.31
CA LEU A 58 -3.85 -15.18 11.51
C LEU A 58 -2.58 -14.59 10.92
N LEU A 59 -2.51 -14.53 9.60
CA LEU A 59 -1.51 -13.78 8.85
C LEU A 59 -2.08 -12.39 8.57
N ARG A 60 -1.55 -11.37 9.26
CA ARG A 60 -1.83 -9.97 8.93
C ARG A 60 -0.83 -9.51 7.88
N LEU A 61 -1.34 -9.23 6.69
CA LEU A 61 -0.57 -8.87 5.50
C LEU A 61 -0.85 -7.41 5.15
N ARG A 62 0.18 -6.58 5.06
CA ARG A 62 0.09 -5.21 4.53
C ARG A 62 1.06 -5.06 3.37
N PRO A 63 0.61 -5.26 2.12
CA PRO A 63 1.51 -5.17 0.98
C PRO A 63 2.21 -3.79 0.89
N PRO A 64 3.55 -3.74 0.74
CA PRO A 64 4.27 -2.48 0.55
C PRO A 64 4.03 -1.84 -0.83
N GLU A 65 3.77 -2.64 -1.86
CA GLU A 65 3.62 -2.20 -3.25
C GLU A 65 2.68 -3.11 -4.05
N VAL A 66 2.22 -2.63 -5.21
CA VAL A 66 1.46 -3.41 -6.18
C VAL A 66 2.40 -4.38 -6.91
N GLY A 67 1.91 -5.58 -7.18
CA GLY A 67 2.69 -6.64 -7.80
C GLY A 67 2.44 -7.98 -7.13
N THR A 68 3.29 -8.95 -7.46
CA THR A 68 3.20 -10.30 -6.87
C THR A 68 4.29 -10.47 -5.81
N GLN A 69 3.88 -10.77 -4.59
CA GLN A 69 4.79 -11.04 -3.49
C GLN A 69 4.84 -12.55 -3.20
N GLN A 70 6.02 -13.04 -2.85
CA GLN A 70 6.22 -14.43 -2.47
C GLN A 70 6.63 -14.50 -1.00
N LEU A 71 5.84 -15.23 -0.22
CA LEU A 71 6.02 -15.40 1.22
C LEU A 71 6.34 -16.85 1.50
N LEU A 72 7.44 -17.11 2.21
CA LEU A 72 7.74 -18.46 2.68
C LEU A 72 7.17 -18.64 4.09
N LEU A 73 6.21 -19.55 4.20
CA LEU A 73 5.62 -19.97 5.47
C LEU A 73 6.31 -21.23 5.96
N HIS A 74 6.67 -21.22 7.25
CA HIS A 74 7.29 -22.33 7.95
C HIS A 74 6.33 -22.83 9.02
N ALA A 75 5.82 -24.05 8.86
CA ALA A 75 4.95 -24.70 9.83
C ALA A 75 5.68 -25.86 10.50
N LEU A 76 5.75 -25.85 11.83
CA LEU A 76 6.26 -26.97 12.62
C LEU A 76 5.11 -27.94 12.90
N THR A 77 5.26 -29.18 12.44
CA THR A 77 4.28 -30.25 12.60
C THR A 77 4.99 -31.55 12.97
N ASN A 78 4.75 -32.13 14.15
CA ASN A 78 5.34 -33.40 14.57
C ASN A 78 6.88 -33.41 14.42
N HIS A 79 7.56 -32.36 14.88
CA HIS A 79 9.01 -32.15 14.71
C HIS A 79 9.53 -32.06 13.26
N HIS A 80 8.64 -31.96 12.27
CA HIS A 80 9.00 -31.70 10.88
C HIS A 80 8.65 -30.26 10.51
N LEU A 81 9.55 -29.63 9.74
CA LEU A 81 9.34 -28.27 9.22
C LEU A 81 8.75 -28.34 7.81
N ALA A 82 7.44 -28.13 7.70
CA ALA A 82 6.75 -28.00 6.42
C ALA A 82 6.92 -26.57 5.88
N LYS A 83 7.24 -26.46 4.58
CA LYS A 83 7.42 -25.17 3.90
C LYS A 83 6.31 -24.97 2.87
N THR A 84 5.68 -23.80 2.91
CA THR A 84 4.66 -23.39 1.93
C THR A 84 5.07 -22.06 1.32
N LEU A 85 5.19 -22.00 0.00
CA LEU A 85 5.35 -20.77 -0.76
C LEU A 85 3.95 -20.19 -1.03
N LEU A 86 3.63 -19.10 -0.35
CA LEU A 86 2.41 -18.34 -0.55
C LEU A 86 2.67 -17.18 -1.52
N THR A 87 2.05 -17.23 -2.68
CA THR A 87 2.06 -16.16 -3.69
C THR A 87 0.87 -15.24 -3.46
N VAL A 88 1.15 -13.95 -3.28
CA VAL A 88 0.16 -12.94 -2.91
C VAL A 88 0.12 -11.84 -3.98
N PRO A 89 -0.84 -11.89 -4.91
CA PRO A 89 -1.05 -10.79 -5.84
C PRO A 89 -1.61 -9.58 -5.09
N THR A 90 -1.02 -8.41 -5.31
CA THR A 90 -1.46 -7.13 -4.76
C THR A 90 -1.83 -6.20 -5.90
N VAL A 91 -3.02 -5.62 -5.82
CA VAL A 91 -3.57 -4.69 -6.82
C VAL A 91 -3.95 -3.37 -6.16
N TYR A 92 -4.11 -2.31 -6.97
CA TYR A 92 -4.75 -1.10 -6.48
C TYR A 92 -6.22 -1.36 -6.18
N PRO A 93 -6.79 -0.81 -5.10
CA PRO A 93 -8.24 -0.84 -4.90
C PRO A 93 -8.93 -0.07 -6.02
N THR A 94 -10.21 -0.36 -6.26
CA THR A 94 -11.05 0.54 -7.06
C THR A 94 -11.13 1.89 -6.35
N PRO A 95 -10.87 3.02 -7.03
CA PRO A 95 -10.90 4.33 -6.38
C PRO A 95 -12.33 4.72 -6.03
N THR A 96 -12.55 5.24 -4.83
CA THR A 96 -13.81 5.90 -4.46
C THR A 96 -14.00 7.17 -5.30
N TYR A 97 -12.90 7.87 -5.59
CA TYR A 97 -12.91 9.09 -6.39
C TYR A 97 -11.70 9.16 -7.30
N THR A 98 -11.89 9.67 -8.52
CA THR A 98 -10.81 9.88 -9.49
C THR A 98 -10.87 11.30 -10.03
N GLN A 99 -9.71 11.96 -10.08
CA GLN A 99 -9.57 13.28 -10.66
C GLN A 99 -8.25 13.42 -11.40
N THR A 100 -8.29 14.08 -12.56
CA THR A 100 -7.10 14.51 -13.28
C THR A 100 -6.77 15.94 -12.89
N LEU A 101 -5.51 16.17 -12.52
CA LEU A 101 -4.94 17.49 -12.25
C LEU A 101 -3.88 17.75 -13.31
N GLU A 102 -4.17 18.66 -14.22
CA GLU A 102 -3.24 19.04 -15.29
C GLU A 102 -2.48 20.31 -14.90
N PHE A 103 -1.16 20.26 -15.09
CA PHE A 103 -0.24 21.35 -14.80
C PHE A 103 0.69 21.57 -15.99
N SER A 104 1.11 22.81 -16.17
CA SER A 104 2.25 23.14 -17.02
C SER A 104 3.54 23.13 -16.22
N LEU A 105 4.68 22.96 -16.88
CA LEU A 105 6.01 23.06 -16.25
C LEU A 105 6.23 24.41 -15.55
N ALA A 106 5.56 25.47 -16.00
CA ALA A 106 5.63 26.77 -15.34
C ALA A 106 4.97 26.75 -13.95
N ASP A 107 3.95 25.91 -13.75
CA ASP A 107 3.21 25.81 -12.49
C ASP A 107 4.02 25.11 -11.39
N THR A 108 5.08 24.38 -11.75
CA THR A 108 5.94 23.67 -10.80
C THR A 108 7.07 24.52 -10.23
N ALA A 109 7.09 25.83 -10.54
CA ALA A 109 8.02 26.78 -9.92
C ALA A 109 7.75 27.00 -8.42
N ALA A 110 6.55 26.62 -7.94
CA ALA A 110 6.16 26.66 -6.55
C ALA A 110 5.43 25.36 -6.15
N PRO A 111 5.38 25.03 -4.85
CA PRO A 111 4.52 23.97 -4.32
C PRO A 111 3.07 24.14 -4.73
N ILE A 112 2.46 23.08 -5.26
CA ILE A 112 1.05 23.09 -5.65
C ILE A 112 0.21 22.55 -4.49
N PHE A 113 -0.73 23.35 -4.00
CA PHE A 113 -1.61 22.98 -2.91
C PHE A 113 -3.00 22.57 -3.41
N ARG A 114 -3.51 21.46 -2.87
CA ARG A 114 -4.89 20.98 -3.05
C ARG A 114 -5.45 20.55 -1.71
N ARG A 115 -6.77 20.38 -1.64
CA ARG A 115 -7.47 19.99 -0.43
C ARG A 115 -8.55 18.97 -0.75
N LEU A 116 -8.57 17.87 0.00
CA LEU A 116 -9.66 16.91 0.00
C LEU A 116 -10.54 17.18 1.23
N GLN A 117 -11.83 16.96 1.10
CA GLN A 117 -12.76 17.00 2.23
C GLN A 117 -13.23 15.57 2.49
N PHE A 118 -12.90 15.05 3.67
CA PHE A 118 -13.39 13.78 4.16
C PHE A 118 -14.58 14.03 5.10
N VAL A 119 -15.61 13.19 5.00
CA VAL A 119 -16.80 13.26 5.85
C VAL A 119 -17.00 11.90 6.51
N HIS A 120 -17.01 11.84 7.83
CA HIS A 120 -17.21 10.57 8.53
C HIS A 120 -18.68 10.17 8.50
N ARG A 121 -19.00 9.09 7.77
CA ARG A 121 -20.36 8.54 7.64
C ARG A 121 -20.62 7.32 8.51
N GLY A 122 -19.70 6.98 9.41
CA GLY A 122 -19.86 5.85 10.33
C GLY A 122 -20.75 6.16 11.53
N ALA A 123 -21.01 5.15 12.34
CA ALA A 123 -21.95 5.23 13.47
C ALA A 123 -21.29 5.57 14.83
N ARG A 124 -19.96 5.58 14.89
CA ARG A 124 -19.17 5.82 16.12
C ARG A 124 -17.99 6.71 15.83
N GLU A 125 -17.45 7.34 16.87
CA GLU A 125 -16.17 8.04 16.78
C GLU A 125 -15.06 7.08 16.34
N GLU A 126 -14.20 7.54 15.44
CA GLU A 126 -13.14 6.71 14.88
C GLU A 126 -11.89 7.52 14.55
N VAL A 127 -10.74 6.87 14.66
CA VAL A 127 -9.44 7.43 14.30
C VAL A 127 -9.10 6.98 12.89
N PHE A 128 -8.77 7.93 12.04
CA PHE A 128 -8.40 7.71 10.65
C PHE A 128 -6.93 8.00 10.42
N ALA A 129 -6.31 7.20 9.55
CA ALA A 129 -4.94 7.40 9.08
C ALA A 129 -4.93 7.62 7.57
N VAL A 130 -4.08 8.53 7.09
CA VAL A 130 -3.94 8.85 5.67
C VAL A 130 -2.61 8.30 5.15
N HIS A 131 -2.69 7.50 4.09
CA HIS A 131 -1.55 6.88 3.41
C HIS A 131 -1.53 7.28 1.94
N HIS A 132 -0.35 7.21 1.31
CA HIS A 132 -0.19 7.47 -0.12
C HIS A 132 1.01 6.70 -0.69
N ASN A 133 1.08 6.57 -2.02
CA ASN A 133 2.14 5.82 -2.73
C ASN A 133 3.33 6.69 -3.19
N TYR A 134 3.25 8.03 -3.10
CA TYR A 134 4.34 8.93 -3.51
C TYR A 134 4.93 9.69 -2.33
N SER A 135 6.01 9.18 -1.74
CA SER A 135 6.63 9.79 -0.56
C SER A 135 7.42 11.07 -0.84
N TYR A 136 7.91 11.24 -2.07
CA TYR A 136 8.74 12.40 -2.43
C TYR A 136 7.90 13.55 -3.01
N GLN A 137 7.00 13.24 -3.94
CA GLN A 137 6.24 14.25 -4.69
C GLN A 137 4.94 14.69 -4.01
N LEU A 138 4.46 13.95 -3.00
CA LEU A 138 3.21 14.24 -2.31
C LEU A 138 3.43 14.28 -0.80
N ARG A 139 3.02 15.38 -0.18
CA ARG A 139 2.89 15.50 1.28
C ARG A 139 1.43 15.66 1.64
N VAL A 140 1.04 14.97 2.70
CA VAL A 140 -0.35 14.94 3.18
C VAL A 140 -0.41 15.36 4.64
N THR A 141 -1.30 16.31 4.95
CA THR A 141 -1.51 16.82 6.31
C THR A 141 -3.01 17.05 6.57
N PRO A 142 -3.58 16.53 7.68
CA PRO A 142 -2.94 15.68 8.69
C PRO A 142 -2.76 14.23 8.20
N LYS A 143 -1.80 13.51 8.79
CA LYS A 143 -1.59 12.07 8.54
C LYS A 143 -2.51 11.18 9.37
N GLN A 144 -3.04 11.71 10.47
CA GLN A 144 -3.98 11.02 11.35
C GLN A 144 -4.90 12.05 11.99
N PHE A 145 -6.16 11.69 12.17
CA PHE A 145 -7.19 12.54 12.77
C PHE A 145 -8.32 11.69 13.35
N ALA A 146 -9.09 12.25 14.29
CA ALA A 146 -10.27 11.60 14.88
C ALA A 146 -11.52 12.41 14.52
N LEU A 147 -12.62 11.73 14.24
CA LEU A 147 -13.90 12.38 13.91
C LEU A 147 -15.06 11.66 14.60
N ALA A 148 -16.04 12.44 15.07
CA ALA A 148 -17.33 11.90 15.44
C ALA A 148 -18.21 11.69 14.18
N PRO A 149 -19.30 10.90 14.29
CA PRO A 149 -20.24 10.72 13.18
C PRO A 149 -20.75 12.05 12.62
N GLY A 150 -20.63 12.24 11.30
CA GLY A 150 -21.07 13.45 10.60
C GLY A 150 -20.03 14.56 10.53
N ASP A 151 -18.95 14.49 11.30
CA ASP A 151 -17.88 15.50 11.26
C ASP A 151 -17.08 15.42 9.96
N THR A 152 -16.42 16.52 9.63
CA THR A 152 -15.61 16.65 8.41
C THR A 152 -14.18 17.02 8.73
N GLN A 153 -13.23 16.45 7.99
CA GLN A 153 -11.82 16.82 8.04
C GLN A 153 -11.34 17.28 6.66
N PHE A 154 -10.64 18.40 6.61
CA PHE A 154 -9.89 18.78 5.42
C PHE A 154 -8.49 18.18 5.45
N ILE A 155 -8.11 17.55 4.35
CA ILE A 155 -6.78 16.96 4.15
C ILE A 155 -6.06 17.81 3.11
N ALA A 156 -5.03 18.52 3.53
CA ALA A 156 -4.17 19.30 2.66
C ALA A 156 -3.19 18.37 1.93
N LEU A 157 -3.10 18.57 0.62
CA LEU A 157 -2.16 17.92 -0.28
C LEU A 157 -1.19 18.98 -0.79
N GLN A 158 0.10 18.72 -0.64
CA GLN A 158 1.15 19.52 -1.23
C GLN A 158 1.90 18.66 -2.24
N LEU A 159 1.85 19.08 -3.50
CA LEU A 159 2.54 18.45 -4.62
C LEU A 159 3.82 19.24 -4.90
N ASP A 160 4.96 18.56 -4.80
CA ASP A 160 6.29 19.13 -4.97
C ASP A 160 7.14 18.29 -5.93
N MET A 161 8.25 18.86 -6.41
CA MET A 161 9.30 18.14 -7.15
C MET A 161 8.78 17.35 -8.36
N LEU A 162 7.72 17.85 -9.01
CA LEU A 162 7.25 17.34 -10.29
C LEU A 162 8.16 17.89 -11.39
N SER A 163 8.78 17.01 -12.15
CA SER A 163 9.67 17.38 -13.25
C SER A 163 9.50 16.44 -14.44
N LEU A 164 9.77 16.95 -15.63
CA LEU A 164 9.81 16.15 -16.84
C LEU A 164 11.25 15.70 -17.10
N PRO A 165 11.50 14.41 -17.41
CA PRO A 165 12.77 13.97 -17.95
C PRO A 165 13.10 14.72 -19.26
N GLU A 166 14.38 14.88 -19.57
CA GLU A 166 14.81 15.52 -20.81
C GLU A 166 14.17 14.87 -22.04
N GLY A 167 13.67 15.70 -22.96
CA GLY A 167 13.01 15.25 -24.18
C GLY A 167 11.56 14.77 -24.01
N GLN A 168 11.02 14.73 -22.78
CA GLN A 168 9.61 14.40 -22.56
C GLN A 168 8.72 15.64 -22.56
N MET A 169 7.57 15.51 -23.24
CA MET A 169 6.57 16.58 -23.34
C MET A 169 5.46 16.45 -22.28
N GLU A 170 5.33 15.27 -21.66
CA GLU A 170 4.31 14.95 -20.68
C GLU A 170 4.84 13.94 -19.67
N GLY A 171 4.48 14.11 -18.40
CA GLY A 171 4.73 13.17 -17.31
C GLY A 171 3.43 12.90 -16.56
N ARG A 172 3.27 11.66 -16.06
CA ARG A 172 2.07 11.23 -15.34
C ARG A 172 2.43 10.56 -14.02
N TRP A 173 1.79 11.01 -12.94
CA TRP A 173 1.92 10.44 -11.61
C TRP A 173 0.54 10.01 -11.10
N PRO A 174 0.20 8.70 -11.14
CA PRO A 174 -1.03 8.18 -10.55
C PRO A 174 -0.93 8.13 -9.02
N MET A 175 -1.23 9.25 -8.37
CA MET A 175 -1.12 9.40 -6.93
C MET A 175 -2.35 8.82 -6.23
N TRP A 176 -2.13 7.76 -5.47
CA TRP A 176 -3.12 7.14 -4.62
C TRP A 176 -3.06 7.72 -3.22
N ILE A 177 -4.22 8.04 -2.66
CA ILE A 177 -4.40 8.43 -1.28
C ILE A 177 -5.43 7.49 -0.66
N PHE A 178 -5.09 6.88 0.47
CA PHE A 178 -5.95 5.96 1.20
C PHE A 178 -6.27 6.57 2.55
N ILE A 179 -7.55 6.60 2.90
CA ILE A 179 -8.01 6.91 4.26
C ILE A 179 -8.40 5.58 4.89
N ASN A 180 -7.67 5.20 5.93
CA ASN A 180 -7.90 3.98 6.69
C ASN A 180 -8.55 4.29 8.01
N ASN A 181 -9.36 3.37 8.50
CA ASN A 181 -9.91 3.42 9.84
C ASN A 181 -8.95 2.83 10.89
N ALA A 182 -9.40 2.73 12.14
CA ALA A 182 -8.60 2.23 13.25
C ALA A 182 -8.18 0.75 13.09
N ASP A 183 -8.93 -0.02 12.29
CA ASP A 183 -8.62 -1.42 11.97
C ASP A 183 -7.66 -1.56 10.77
N ASP A 184 -7.11 -0.44 10.28
CA ASP A 184 -6.25 -0.35 9.09
C ASP A 184 -6.95 -0.84 7.80
N ARG A 185 -8.28 -0.71 7.76
CA ARG A 185 -9.10 -0.94 6.57
C ARG A 185 -9.30 0.36 5.82
N THR A 186 -9.09 0.34 4.51
CA THR A 186 -9.38 1.51 3.66
C THR A 186 -10.89 1.75 3.61
N VAL A 187 -11.32 2.93 4.07
CA VAL A 187 -12.71 3.39 4.01
C VAL A 187 -12.96 4.28 2.80
N GLU A 188 -11.95 5.04 2.37
CA GLU A 188 -11.99 5.81 1.13
C GLU A 188 -10.64 5.78 0.42
N SER A 189 -10.69 5.75 -0.91
CA SER A 189 -9.51 5.78 -1.77
C SER A 189 -9.68 6.84 -2.86
N TYR A 190 -8.64 7.65 -3.06
CA TYR A 190 -8.60 8.71 -4.05
C TYR A 190 -7.48 8.44 -5.03
N LEU A 191 -7.79 8.52 -6.32
CA LEU A 191 -6.81 8.47 -7.40
C LEU A 191 -6.71 9.84 -8.06
N LEU A 192 -5.59 10.51 -7.83
CA LEU A 192 -5.25 11.76 -8.50
C LEU A 192 -4.29 11.47 -9.65
N HIS A 193 -4.76 11.63 -10.87
CA HIS A 193 -3.92 11.61 -12.06
C HIS A 193 -3.26 12.99 -12.22
N VAL A 194 -2.08 13.14 -11.65
CA VAL A 194 -1.28 14.36 -11.82
C VAL A 194 -0.56 14.28 -13.15
N VAL A 195 -0.85 15.21 -14.05
CA VAL A 195 -0.29 15.29 -15.40
C VAL A 195 0.49 16.60 -15.51
N LEU A 196 1.79 16.51 -15.79
CA LEU A 196 2.64 17.67 -16.05
C LEU A 196 2.93 17.74 -17.55
N ARG A 197 2.73 18.90 -18.16
CA ARG A 197 2.98 19.13 -19.59
C ARG A 197 4.05 20.20 -19.78
N ALA A 198 4.89 20.02 -20.80
CA ALA A 198 5.91 21.01 -21.15
C ALA A 198 5.31 22.31 -21.71
N HIS A 199 4.10 22.24 -22.29
CA HIS A 199 3.37 23.37 -22.82
C HIS A 199 2.32 23.88 -21.83
N ARG A 200 1.85 25.11 -22.06
CA ARG A 200 0.82 25.73 -21.24
C ARG A 200 -0.47 24.92 -21.32
N VAL A 201 -1.03 24.56 -20.17
CA VAL A 201 -2.37 23.97 -20.07
C VAL A 201 -3.38 25.12 -20.13
N LEU A 202 -4.28 25.08 -21.10
CA LEU A 202 -5.43 25.99 -21.16
C LEU A 202 -6.55 25.35 -20.35
N HIS A 203 -6.81 25.86 -19.15
CA HIS A 203 -8.05 25.54 -18.45
C HIS A 203 -9.15 26.42 -19.01
N ASP A 204 -10.04 25.85 -19.82
CA ASP A 204 -11.29 26.54 -20.16
C ASP A 204 -12.06 26.76 -18.86
N MET A 205 -12.14 28.02 -18.43
CA MET A 205 -13.02 28.41 -17.34
C MET A 205 -14.46 28.42 -17.87
N ALA A 206 -15.20 27.35 -17.59
CA ALA A 206 -16.65 27.30 -17.68
C ALA A 206 -17.28 27.58 -16.31
#